data_AF-A0A257QRK8-F1
#
_entry.id   AF-A0A257QRK8-F1
#
_cell.length_a   1.000
_cell.length_b   1.000
_cell.length_c   1.000
_cell.angle_alpha   90.00
_cell.angle_beta   90.00
_cell.angle_gamma   90.00
#
_symmetry.space_group_name_H-M   'P 1'
#
loop_
_entity.id
_entity.type
_entity.pdbx_description
1 polymer ?
#
loop_
_entity_poly.entity_id
_entity_poly.type
_entity_poly.pdbx_seq_one_letter_code
_entity_poly.pdbx_strand_id
1 'polypeptide(L)'
;MRLGCTSFGGPVAHLGYFRTEFVSSRAWLSEPAFADLVALAQFLPGPASSQTGFAIGLRQGGYRGGLAAWLGFTLPSALLMLCFAASASVIIAAPIGLVALHGLKLAAAAIVGQAVWGMARSLCRTWHTRLIALAGLALALGVSGALSPVMVIIAGGMAGLFIGRLVLPPSSNMILEPLPIAITPRASFIALTLCAALLAASFLPAHGLALLFAAFYRAGALVFGGG
;
A
#
# COMPACT_ATOMS: atom_id res chain seq x y z
N MET A 1 -2.75 -11.99 16.05
CA MET A 1 -3.30 -10.87 16.85
C MET A 1 -2.26 -9.95 17.51
N ARG A 2 -0.94 -10.17 17.33
CA ARG A 2 0.10 -9.17 17.71
C ARG A 2 0.30 -8.04 16.68
N LEU A 3 -0.18 -8.24 15.45
CA LEU A 3 -0.05 -7.35 14.28
C LEU A 3 -0.63 -5.94 14.44
N GLY A 4 -1.68 -5.74 15.24
CA GLY A 4 -2.26 -4.41 15.43
C GLY A 4 -1.50 -3.53 16.42
N CYS A 5 -0.71 -4.13 17.34
CA CYS A 5 -0.19 -3.42 18.51
C CYS A 5 1.33 -3.20 18.49
N THR A 6 2.09 -3.93 17.64
CA THR A 6 3.57 -3.82 17.59
C THR A 6 4.12 -3.44 16.21
N SER A 7 3.25 -3.17 15.24
CA SER A 7 3.62 -2.84 13.86
C SER A 7 3.98 -1.36 13.69
N PHE A 8 5.04 -0.92 14.38
CA PHE A 8 5.74 0.32 14.08
C PHE A 8 7.01 -0.02 13.30
N GLY A 9 7.20 0.58 12.13
CA GLY A 9 8.37 0.32 11.27
C GLY A 9 8.13 0.40 9.76
N GLY A 10 6.91 0.74 9.33
CA GLY A 10 6.57 0.90 7.92
C GLY A 10 6.44 -0.44 7.16
N PRO A 11 6.16 -0.39 5.85
CA PRO A 11 6.00 -1.55 4.98
C PRO A 11 7.04 -2.66 5.14
N VAL A 12 8.31 -2.27 5.26
CA VAL A 12 9.44 -3.20 5.35
C VAL A 12 9.35 -4.04 6.64
N ALA A 13 8.88 -3.44 7.74
CA ALA A 13 8.65 -4.18 8.97
C ALA A 13 7.48 -5.16 8.83
N HIS A 14 6.37 -4.76 8.20
CA HIS A 14 5.23 -5.66 7.98
C HIS A 14 5.62 -6.86 7.12
N LEU A 15 6.36 -6.62 6.03
CA LEU A 15 6.83 -7.68 5.15
C LEU A 15 7.89 -8.56 5.82
N GLY A 16 8.79 -7.99 6.64
CA GLY A 16 9.73 -8.75 7.46
C GLY A 16 9.02 -9.67 8.46
N TYR A 17 7.96 -9.19 9.11
CA TYR A 17 7.11 -10.01 9.98
C TYR A 17 6.40 -11.12 9.21
N PHE A 18 5.82 -10.81 8.04
CA PHE A 18 5.16 -11.81 7.20
C PHE A 18 6.12 -12.90 6.75
N ARG A 19 7.36 -12.54 6.38
CA ARG A 19 8.40 -13.50 6.05
C ARG A 19 8.68 -14.43 7.23
N THR A 20 8.96 -13.89 8.40
CA THR A 20 9.26 -14.70 9.60
C THR A 20 8.10 -15.62 9.97
N GLU A 21 6.87 -15.12 9.94
CA GLU A 21 5.70 -15.92 10.32
C GLU A 21 5.33 -16.96 9.25
N PHE A 22 5.18 -16.54 7.99
CA PHE A 22 4.60 -17.38 6.94
C PHE A 22 5.63 -18.19 6.14
N VAL A 23 6.89 -17.78 6.12
CA VAL A 23 7.99 -18.55 5.51
C VAL A 23 8.72 -19.36 6.57
N SER A 24 9.24 -18.72 7.62
CA SER A 24 10.11 -19.40 8.60
C SER A 24 9.35 -20.21 9.64
N SER A 25 8.30 -19.66 10.27
CA SER A 25 7.61 -20.32 11.39
C SER A 25 6.55 -21.31 10.93
N ARG A 26 5.65 -20.90 10.02
CA ARG A 26 4.53 -21.72 9.55
C ARG A 26 4.84 -22.52 8.28
N ALA A 27 5.90 -22.16 7.56
CA ALA A 27 6.27 -22.78 6.28
C ALA A 27 5.11 -22.88 5.26
N TRP A 28 4.25 -21.85 5.22
CA TRP A 28 3.14 -21.77 4.26
C TRP A 28 3.59 -21.37 2.86
N LEU A 29 4.72 -20.67 2.77
CA LEU A 29 5.33 -20.19 1.54
C LEU A 29 6.82 -20.51 1.53
N SER A 30 7.35 -20.83 0.36
CA SER A 30 8.79 -20.82 0.12
C SER A 30 9.32 -19.39 0.03
N GLU A 31 10.62 -19.21 0.28
CA GLU A 31 11.28 -17.89 0.17
C GLU A 31 11.06 -17.25 -1.21
N PRO A 32 11.20 -17.98 -2.34
CA PRO A 32 10.93 -17.42 -3.68
C PRO A 32 9.46 -17.03 -3.86
N ALA A 33 8.52 -17.88 -3.43
CA ALA A 33 7.10 -17.60 -3.56
C ALA A 33 6.68 -16.35 -2.75
N PHE A 34 7.28 -16.13 -1.58
CA PHE A 34 7.07 -14.91 -0.81
C PHE A 34 7.65 -13.68 -1.52
N ALA A 35 8.86 -13.77 -2.08
CA ALA A 35 9.46 -12.69 -2.85
C ALA A 35 8.63 -12.30 -4.07
N ASP A 36 8.07 -13.29 -4.79
CA ASP A 36 7.20 -13.06 -5.94
C ASP A 36 5.88 -12.39 -5.55
N LEU A 37 5.24 -12.83 -4.45
CA LEU A 37 4.05 -12.17 -3.92
C LEU A 37 4.33 -10.72 -3.53
N VAL A 38 5.47 -10.45 -2.90
CA VAL A 38 5.87 -9.09 -2.55
C VAL A 38 6.13 -8.27 -3.81
N ALA A 39 6.80 -8.81 -4.83
CA ALA A 39 7.04 -8.12 -6.08
C ALA A 39 5.73 -7.77 -6.80
N LEU A 40 4.79 -8.71 -6.86
CA LEU A 40 3.46 -8.48 -7.41
C LEU A 40 2.70 -7.40 -6.61
N ALA A 41 2.76 -7.45 -5.28
CA ALA A 41 2.09 -6.49 -4.42
C ALA A 41 2.69 -5.08 -4.49
N GLN A 42 3.96 -4.94 -4.88
CA GLN A 42 4.60 -3.65 -5.10
C GLN A 42 4.28 -3.08 -6.49
N PHE A 43 3.92 -3.94 -7.43
CA PHE A 43 3.52 -3.54 -8.79
C PHE A 43 2.07 -3.06 -8.87
N LEU A 44 1.17 -3.67 -8.09
CA LEU A 44 -0.26 -3.36 -8.13
C LEU A 44 -0.63 -2.11 -7.33
N PRO A 45 -1.66 -1.34 -7.76
CA PRO A 45 -2.18 -0.23 -6.98
C PRO A 45 -2.75 -0.70 -5.64
N GLY A 46 -2.25 -0.09 -4.57
CA GLY A 46 -2.64 -0.26 -3.18
C GLY A 46 -1.45 -0.56 -2.27
N PRO A 47 -1.68 -0.64 -0.94
CA PRO A 47 -0.62 -0.92 0.02
C PRO A 47 -0.09 -2.35 -0.10
N ALA A 48 1.20 -2.50 -0.40
CA ALA A 48 1.84 -3.79 -0.64
C ALA A 48 1.70 -4.76 0.55
N SER A 49 1.73 -4.24 1.80
CA SER A 49 1.54 -5.08 2.99
C SER A 49 0.13 -5.68 3.06
N SER A 50 -0.91 -4.88 2.83
CA SER A 50 -2.30 -5.36 2.83
C SER A 50 -2.56 -6.33 1.67
N GLN A 51 -2.03 -6.04 0.48
CA GLN A 51 -2.15 -6.92 -0.68
C GLN A 51 -1.43 -8.26 -0.45
N THR A 52 -0.21 -8.23 0.09
CA THR A 52 0.54 -9.46 0.43
C THR A 52 -0.25 -10.27 1.46
N GLY A 53 -0.78 -9.64 2.51
CA GLY A 53 -1.58 -10.32 3.53
C GLY A 53 -2.87 -10.93 2.96
N PHE A 54 -3.57 -10.19 2.09
CA PHE A 54 -4.75 -10.70 1.39
C PHE A 54 -4.39 -11.89 0.48
N ALA A 55 -3.29 -11.82 -0.27
CA ALA A 55 -2.85 -12.90 -1.15
C ALA A 55 -2.48 -14.17 -0.39
N ILE A 56 -1.79 -14.04 0.75
CA ILE A 56 -1.48 -15.17 1.65
C ILE A 56 -2.76 -15.76 2.25
N GLY A 57 -3.69 -14.92 2.71
CA GLY A 57 -4.99 -15.36 3.21
C GLY A 57 -5.83 -16.04 2.12
N LEU A 58 -5.81 -15.50 0.91
CA LEU A 58 -6.43 -16.09 -0.28
C LEU A 58 -5.85 -17.48 -0.51
N ARG A 59 -4.52 -17.62 -0.59
CA ARG A 59 -3.82 -18.90 -0.77
C ARG A 59 -4.25 -19.96 0.26
N GLN A 60 -4.40 -19.60 1.53
CA GLN A 60 -4.70 -20.57 2.60
C GLN A 60 -6.18 -20.89 2.80
N GLY A 61 -7.09 -19.96 2.50
CA GLY A 61 -8.50 -20.12 2.85
C GLY A 61 -9.48 -19.68 1.77
N GLY A 62 -9.02 -19.54 0.52
CA GLY A 62 -9.85 -18.99 -0.55
C GLY A 62 -10.28 -17.56 -0.27
N TYR A 63 -11.35 -17.11 -0.91
CA TYR A 63 -11.88 -15.76 -0.71
C TYR A 63 -12.19 -15.44 0.75
N ARG A 64 -12.64 -16.44 1.53
CA ARG A 64 -12.90 -16.29 2.96
C ARG A 64 -11.62 -16.03 3.75
N GLY A 65 -10.53 -16.72 3.41
CA GLY A 65 -9.21 -16.50 4.00
C GLY A 65 -8.64 -15.12 3.65
N GLY A 66 -8.80 -14.68 2.39
CA GLY A 66 -8.41 -13.34 1.96
C GLY A 66 -9.18 -12.24 2.71
N LEU A 67 -10.50 -12.37 2.82
CA LEU A 67 -11.35 -11.45 3.58
C LEU A 67 -11.01 -11.45 5.08
N ALA A 68 -10.77 -12.61 5.68
CA ALA A 68 -10.37 -12.71 7.08
C ALA A 68 -9.01 -12.06 7.34
N ALA A 69 -8.04 -12.24 6.43
CA ALA A 69 -6.74 -11.58 6.52
C ALA A 69 -6.87 -10.06 6.38
N TRP A 70 -7.68 -9.58 5.44
CA TRP A 70 -7.93 -8.16 5.24
C TRP A 70 -8.63 -7.51 6.44
N LEU A 71 -9.67 -8.15 6.99
CA LEU A 71 -10.35 -7.69 8.19
C LEU A 71 -9.41 -7.72 9.40
N GLY A 72 -8.67 -8.80 9.61
CA GLY A 72 -7.71 -8.92 10.72
C GLY A 72 -6.59 -7.88 10.67
N PHE A 73 -6.20 -7.45 9.47
CA PHE A 73 -5.18 -6.42 9.26
C PHE A 73 -5.75 -4.99 9.40
N THR A 74 -6.92 -4.74 8.82
CA THR A 74 -7.47 -3.37 8.64
C THR A 74 -8.39 -2.95 9.79
N LEU A 75 -9.23 -3.87 10.28
CA LEU A 75 -10.28 -3.56 11.25
C LEU A 75 -9.76 -3.00 12.57
N PRO A 76 -8.66 -3.52 13.18
CA PRO A 76 -8.16 -2.97 14.45
C PRO A 76 -7.76 -1.50 14.34
N SER A 77 -7.05 -1.12 13.28
CA SER A 77 -6.65 0.27 13.05
C SER A 77 -7.86 1.16 12.73
N ALA A 78 -8.80 0.67 11.93
CA ALA A 78 -10.04 1.39 11.62
C ALA A 78 -10.86 1.67 12.88
N LEU A 79 -11.02 0.68 13.77
CA LEU A 79 -11.71 0.85 15.04
C LEU A 79 -11.02 1.87 15.95
N LEU A 80 -9.69 1.81 16.07
CA LEU A 80 -8.93 2.79 16.84
C LEU A 80 -9.10 4.22 16.29
N MET A 81 -9.04 4.39 14.97
CA MET A 81 -9.27 5.68 14.33
C MET A 81 -10.70 6.18 14.53
N LEU A 82 -11.70 5.31 14.44
CA LEU A 82 -13.10 5.67 14.69
C LEU A 82 -13.33 6.08 16.15
N CYS A 83 -12.78 5.34 17.11
CA CYS A 83 -12.84 5.71 18.52
C CYS A 83 -12.16 7.05 18.78
N PHE A 84 -11.01 7.29 18.16
CA PHE A 84 -10.30 8.57 18.26
C PHE A 84 -11.11 9.71 17.63
N ALA A 85 -11.67 9.50 16.44
CA ALA A 85 -12.51 10.50 15.78
C ALA A 85 -13.77 10.83 16.60
N ALA A 86 -14.43 9.84 17.19
CA ALA A 86 -15.61 10.03 18.04
C ALA A 86 -15.29 10.79 19.33
N SER A 87 -14.08 10.64 19.86
CA SER A 87 -13.61 11.33 21.07
C SER A 87 -12.89 12.66 20.78
N ALA A 88 -12.68 13.01 19.52
CA ALA A 88 -11.87 14.15 19.12
C ALA A 88 -12.38 15.49 19.68
N SER A 89 -13.70 15.70 19.73
CA SER A 89 -14.29 16.94 20.26
C SER A 89 -13.97 17.15 21.75
N VAL A 90 -14.02 16.06 22.54
CA VAL A 90 -13.66 16.06 23.96
C VAL A 90 -12.16 16.27 24.16
N ILE A 91 -11.34 15.62 23.33
CA ILE A 91 -9.88 15.75 23.37
C ILE A 91 -9.47 17.20 23.04
N ILE A 92 -10.03 17.79 21.99
CA ILE A 92 -9.70 19.17 21.56
C ILE A 92 -10.10 20.20 22.61
N ALA A 93 -11.20 19.98 23.33
CA ALA A 93 -11.66 20.87 24.39
C ALA A 93 -10.76 20.86 25.64
N ALA A 94 -9.91 19.85 25.81
CA ALA A 94 -8.99 19.78 26.94
C ALA A 94 -7.80 20.76 26.76
N PRO A 95 -7.27 21.36 27.84
CA PRO A 95 -6.17 22.33 27.77
C PRO A 95 -4.90 21.80 27.07
N ILE A 96 -4.66 20.49 27.15
CA ILE A 96 -3.49 19.81 26.56
C ILE A 96 -3.82 19.20 25.19
N GLY A 97 -5.09 19.16 24.80
CA GLY A 97 -5.59 18.47 23.61
C GLY A 97 -4.92 18.88 22.30
N LEU A 98 -4.84 20.20 22.07
CA LEU A 98 -4.21 20.75 20.87
C LEU A 98 -2.69 20.47 20.82
N VAL A 99 -2.02 20.52 21.97
CA VAL A 99 -0.58 20.22 22.08
C VAL A 99 -0.32 18.74 21.82
N ALA A 100 -1.15 17.85 22.38
CA ALA A 100 -1.06 16.42 22.14
C ALA A 100 -1.31 16.07 20.66
N LEU A 101 -2.32 16.69 20.02
CA LEU A 101 -2.58 16.52 18.59
C LEU A 101 -1.41 17.01 17.73
N HIS A 102 -0.77 18.11 18.12
CA HIS A 102 0.41 18.59 17.42
C HIS A 102 1.59 17.62 17.55
N GLY A 103 1.85 17.11 18.77
CA GLY A 103 2.86 16.08 19.01
C GLY A 103 2.60 14.80 18.20
N LEU A 104 1.33 14.38 18.10
CA LEU A 104 0.93 13.24 17.28
C LEU A 104 1.21 13.47 15.78
N LYS A 105 0.93 14.68 15.26
CA LYS A 105 1.26 15.04 13.87
C LYS A 105 2.77 14.98 13.60
N LEU A 106 3.60 15.46 14.54
CA LEU A 106 5.06 15.40 14.43
C LEU A 106 5.56 13.95 14.46
N ALA A 107 5.03 13.13 15.37
CA ALA A 107 5.36 11.70 15.43
C ALA A 107 4.97 10.98 14.14
N ALA A 108 3.78 11.26 13.60
CA ALA A 108 3.33 10.71 12.32
C ALA A 108 4.26 11.13 11.17
N ALA A 109 4.66 12.41 11.11
CA ALA A 109 5.60 12.90 10.10
C ALA A 109 6.96 12.20 10.20
N ALA A 110 7.49 11.97 11.41
CA ALA A 110 8.73 11.24 11.61
C ALA A 110 8.64 9.77 11.15
N ILE A 111 7.52 9.09 11.44
CA ILE A 111 7.27 7.71 11.01
C ILE A 111 7.20 7.63 9.47
N VAL A 112 6.47 8.54 8.83
CA VAL A 112 6.39 8.61 7.36
C VAL A 112 7.77 8.89 6.77
N GLY A 113 8.52 9.84 7.33
CA GLY A 113 9.89 10.14 6.91
C GLY A 113 10.82 8.91 7.00
N GLN A 114 10.74 8.14 8.09
CA GLN A 114 11.49 6.89 8.24
C GLN A 114 11.09 5.85 7.19
N ALA A 115 9.79 5.70 6.89
CA ALA A 115 9.31 4.78 5.88
C ALA A 115 9.82 5.16 4.47
N VAL A 116 9.69 6.44 4.10
CA VAL A 116 10.19 6.99 2.83
C VAL A 116 11.71 6.79 2.72
N TRP A 117 12.46 7.03 3.79
CA TRP A 117 13.91 6.82 3.81
C TRP A 117 14.29 5.35 3.60
N GLY A 118 13.57 4.43 4.24
CA GLY A 118 13.74 2.99 4.03
C GLY A 118 13.46 2.56 2.58
N MET A 119 12.38 3.06 1.99
CA MET A 119 12.02 2.80 0.59
C MET A 119 13.04 3.40 -0.39
N ALA A 120 13.53 4.61 -0.12
CA ALA A 120 14.57 5.24 -0.93
C ALA A 120 15.86 4.39 -0.95
N ARG A 121 16.29 3.86 0.21
CA ARG A 121 17.46 2.96 0.27
C ARG A 121 17.27 1.66 -0.50
N SER A 122 16.07 1.09 -0.49
CA SER A 122 15.81 -0.19 -1.16
C SER A 122 15.59 -0.06 -2.66
N LEU A 123 14.88 0.99 -3.11
CA LEU A 123 14.45 1.19 -4.50
C LEU A 123 15.39 2.10 -5.32
N CYS A 124 16.00 3.12 -4.70
CA CYS A 124 16.85 4.09 -5.39
C CYS A 124 18.33 3.66 -5.42
N ARG A 125 18.59 2.43 -5.87
CA ARG A 125 19.94 1.83 -5.88
C ARG A 125 20.87 2.41 -6.95
N THR A 126 20.32 2.86 -8.07
CA THR A 126 21.09 3.38 -9.21
C THR A 126 20.95 4.90 -9.31
N TRP A 127 21.88 5.56 -9.99
CA TRP A 127 21.79 6.99 -10.23
C TRP A 127 20.50 7.36 -10.99
N HIS A 128 20.09 6.54 -11.97
CA HIS A 128 18.87 6.74 -12.74
C HIS A 128 17.61 6.63 -11.86
N THR A 129 17.52 5.62 -10.98
CA THR A 129 16.36 5.48 -10.10
C THR A 129 16.29 6.60 -9.05
N ARG A 130 17.43 7.13 -8.59
CA ARG A 130 17.48 8.34 -7.76
C ARG A 130 16.99 9.58 -8.48
N LEU A 131 17.39 9.76 -9.75
CA LEU A 131 16.91 10.89 -10.56
C LEU A 131 15.39 10.83 -10.76
N ILE A 132 14.85 9.66 -11.12
CA ILE A 132 13.41 9.49 -11.30
C ILE A 132 12.68 9.80 -9.99
N ALA A 133 13.20 9.33 -8.86
CA ALA A 133 12.61 9.62 -7.55
C ALA A 133 12.65 11.13 -7.20
N LEU A 134 13.75 11.82 -7.46
CA LEU A 134 13.88 13.27 -7.23
C LEU A 134 12.96 14.08 -8.15
N ALA A 135 12.88 13.71 -9.43
CA ALA A 135 11.96 14.34 -10.39
C ALA A 135 10.49 14.11 -10.00
N GLY A 136 10.15 12.89 -9.57
CA GLY A 136 8.82 12.56 -9.05
C GLY A 136 8.47 13.37 -7.80
N LEU A 137 9.43 13.54 -6.88
CA LEU A 137 9.26 14.40 -5.69
C LEU A 137 9.03 15.86 -6.08
N ALA A 138 9.82 16.39 -7.02
CA ALA A 138 9.65 17.77 -7.50
C ALA A 138 8.27 17.99 -8.15
N LEU A 139 7.80 17.03 -8.96
CA LEU A 139 6.46 17.06 -9.56
C LEU A 139 5.36 16.97 -8.49
N ALA A 140 5.52 16.10 -7.50
CA ALA A 140 4.56 15.93 -6.42
C ALA A 140 4.41 17.21 -5.58
N LEU A 141 5.51 17.95 -5.37
CA LEU A 141 5.52 19.22 -4.64
C LEU A 141 5.04 20.42 -5.49
N GLY A 142 5.31 20.39 -6.80
CA GLY A 142 4.98 21.48 -7.72
C GLY A 142 3.54 21.46 -8.23
N VAL A 143 2.91 20.28 -8.31
CA VAL A 143 1.53 20.12 -8.81
C VAL A 143 0.59 19.84 -7.64
N SER A 144 -0.24 20.83 -7.32
CA SER A 144 -1.33 20.66 -6.35
C SER A 144 -2.59 20.12 -7.04
N GLY A 145 -3.15 19.03 -6.53
CA GLY A 145 -4.43 18.49 -7.00
C GLY A 145 -4.52 16.97 -6.93
N ALA A 146 -5.76 16.46 -7.02
CA ALA A 146 -6.04 15.01 -6.95
C ALA A 146 -5.39 14.18 -8.07
N LEU A 147 -4.95 14.84 -9.16
CA LEU A 147 -4.28 14.21 -10.30
C LEU A 147 -2.75 14.13 -10.15
N SER A 148 -2.17 14.83 -9.16
CA SER A 148 -0.72 14.86 -8.96
C SER A 148 -0.09 13.46 -8.82
N PRO A 149 -0.63 12.53 -7.99
CA PRO A 149 -0.09 11.18 -7.90
C PRO A 149 -0.15 10.42 -9.23
N VAL A 150 -1.25 10.56 -9.97
CA VAL A 150 -1.44 9.91 -11.28
C VAL A 150 -0.39 10.37 -12.28
N MET A 151 -0.14 11.68 -12.34
CA MET A 151 0.87 12.24 -13.23
C MET A 151 2.29 11.77 -12.86
N VAL A 152 2.61 11.75 -11.57
CA VAL A 152 3.92 11.26 -11.09
C VAL A 152 4.12 9.79 -11.45
N ILE A 153 3.09 8.95 -11.28
CA ILE A 153 3.15 7.53 -11.62
C ILE A 153 3.34 7.32 -13.13
N ILE A 154 2.56 8.01 -13.97
CA ILE A 154 2.68 7.90 -15.43
C ILE A 154 4.05 8.39 -15.90
N ALA A 155 4.50 9.56 -15.43
CA ALA A 155 5.79 10.13 -15.81
C ALA A 155 6.97 9.25 -15.35
N GLY A 156 6.92 8.77 -14.10
CA GLY A 156 7.92 7.86 -13.55
C GLY A 156 7.96 6.51 -14.26
N GLY A 157 6.79 5.95 -14.59
CA GLY A 157 6.66 4.70 -15.35
C GLY A 157 7.21 4.83 -16.77
N MET A 158 6.90 5.93 -17.47
CA MET A 158 7.47 6.21 -18.79
C MET A 158 8.99 6.35 -18.73
N ALA A 159 9.51 7.18 -17.80
CA ALA A 159 10.95 7.34 -17.61
C ALA A 159 11.64 5.99 -17.29
N GLY A 160 11.02 5.19 -16.44
CA GLY A 160 11.47 3.84 -16.10
C GLY A 160 11.47 2.89 -17.30
N LEU A 161 10.51 2.95 -18.21
CA LEU A 161 10.49 2.13 -19.43
C LEU A 161 11.59 2.52 -20.42
N PHE A 162 11.83 3.81 -20.61
CA PHE A 162 12.90 4.29 -21.49
C PHE A 162 14.29 3.92 -20.96
N ILE A 163 14.50 4.00 -19.65
CA ILE A 163 15.80 3.70 -19.00
C ILE A 163 15.96 2.19 -18.72
N GLY A 164 14.90 1.51 -18.30
CA GLY A 164 14.91 0.10 -17.89
C GLY A 164 15.20 -0.87 -19.03
N ARG A 165 14.84 -0.50 -20.27
CA ARG A 165 15.25 -1.23 -21.49
C ARG A 165 16.77 -1.27 -21.70
N LEU A 166 17.55 -0.43 -20.99
CA LEU A 166 19.01 -0.34 -21.11
C LEU A 166 19.77 -1.01 -19.94
N VAL A 167 19.09 -1.42 -18.86
CA VAL A 167 19.77 -1.75 -17.58
C VAL A 167 19.31 -3.08 -16.96
N LEU A 168 18.14 -3.64 -17.30
CA LEU A 168 17.68 -4.88 -16.68
C LEU A 168 18.19 -6.11 -17.45
N PRO A 169 18.94 -7.03 -16.80
CA PRO A 169 19.16 -8.35 -17.37
C PRO A 169 17.81 -9.09 -17.50
N PRO A 170 17.68 -10.02 -18.47
CA PRO A 170 16.45 -10.80 -18.66
C PRO A 170 16.08 -11.44 -17.33
N SER A 171 14.85 -11.17 -16.88
CA SER A 171 14.27 -11.69 -15.65
C SER A 171 14.52 -13.19 -15.55
N SER A 172 15.16 -13.60 -14.45
CA SER A 172 15.23 -15.02 -14.05
C SER A 172 13.83 -15.60 -14.14
N ASN A 173 13.67 -16.75 -14.80
CA ASN A 173 12.40 -17.46 -14.93
C ASN A 173 11.67 -17.43 -13.59
N MET A 174 10.64 -16.57 -13.50
CA MET A 174 9.82 -16.40 -12.30
C MET A 174 9.01 -17.69 -12.18
N ILE A 175 9.47 -18.62 -11.35
CA ILE A 175 8.73 -19.84 -11.05
C ILE A 175 7.67 -19.44 -10.04
N LEU A 176 6.60 -18.83 -10.54
CA LEU A 176 5.42 -18.54 -9.74
C LEU A 176 4.88 -19.89 -9.25
N GLU A 177 5.02 -20.16 -7.94
CA GLU A 177 4.27 -21.24 -7.32
C GLU A 177 2.78 -20.99 -7.64
N PRO A 178 2.10 -21.92 -8.34
CA PRO A 178 0.73 -21.70 -8.74
C PRO A 178 -0.12 -21.47 -7.50
N LEU A 179 -0.89 -20.38 -7.51
CA LEU A 179 -1.92 -20.17 -6.50
C LEU A 179 -2.84 -21.41 -6.52
N PRO A 180 -3.15 -22.02 -5.36
CA PRO A 180 -4.00 -23.20 -5.28
C PRO A 180 -5.47 -22.92 -5.64
N ILE A 181 -5.78 -21.73 -6.16
CA ILE A 181 -7.11 -21.25 -6.49
C ILE A 181 -7.15 -20.91 -7.98
N ALA A 182 -8.04 -21.58 -8.71
CA ALA A 182 -8.34 -21.22 -10.08
C ALA A 182 -9.15 -19.92 -10.11
N ILE A 183 -8.49 -18.79 -10.33
CA ILE A 183 -9.16 -17.52 -10.62
C ILE A 183 -9.63 -17.59 -12.08
N THR A 184 -10.95 -17.54 -12.29
CA THR A 184 -11.48 -17.53 -13.66
C THR A 184 -11.22 -16.17 -14.31
N PRO A 185 -10.92 -16.13 -15.62
CA PRO A 185 -10.67 -14.87 -16.33
C PRO A 185 -11.88 -13.91 -16.27
N ARG A 186 -13.10 -14.46 -16.16
CA ARG A 186 -14.33 -13.68 -15.96
C ARG A 186 -14.34 -12.96 -14.61
N ALA A 187 -13.95 -13.64 -13.52
CA ALA A 187 -13.89 -13.03 -12.20
C ALA A 187 -12.86 -11.88 -12.16
N SER A 188 -11.69 -12.09 -12.77
CA SER A 188 -10.68 -11.04 -12.90
C SER A 188 -11.19 -9.85 -13.71
N PHE A 189 -11.85 -10.09 -14.84
CA PHE A 189 -12.42 -9.02 -15.67
C PHE A 189 -13.50 -8.23 -14.93
N ILE A 190 -14.40 -8.90 -14.21
CA ILE A 190 -15.43 -8.24 -13.39
C ILE A 190 -14.77 -7.40 -12.27
N ALA A 191 -13.76 -7.93 -11.59
CA ALA A 191 -13.07 -7.20 -10.53
C ALA A 191 -12.33 -5.96 -11.06
N LEU A 192 -11.64 -6.09 -12.20
CA LEU A 192 -10.92 -4.98 -12.84
C LEU A 192 -11.86 -3.90 -13.37
N THR A 193 -12.95 -4.30 -14.01
CA THR A 193 -13.96 -3.35 -14.52
C THR A 193 -14.67 -2.63 -13.38
N LEU A 194 -15.02 -3.33 -12.29
CA LEU A 194 -15.58 -2.70 -11.10
C LEU A 194 -14.60 -1.71 -10.47
N CYS A 195 -13.32 -2.07 -10.35
CA CYS A 195 -12.29 -1.19 -9.83
C CYS A 195 -12.13 0.08 -10.69
N ALA A 196 -12.03 -0.07 -12.00
CA ALA A 196 -11.93 1.04 -12.94
C ALA A 196 -13.18 1.93 -12.91
N ALA A 197 -14.37 1.34 -12.84
CA ALA A 197 -15.63 2.07 -12.77
C ALA A 197 -15.75 2.89 -11.47
N LEU A 198 -15.39 2.30 -10.32
CA LEU A 198 -15.36 3.01 -9.04
C LEU A 198 -14.31 4.12 -9.02
N LEU A 199 -13.15 3.91 -9.65
CA LEU A 199 -12.13 4.95 -9.78
C LEU A 199 -12.65 6.12 -10.61
N ALA A 200 -13.26 5.85 -11.77
CA ALA A 200 -13.86 6.89 -12.60
C ALA A 200 -14.98 7.63 -11.85
N ALA A 201 -15.89 6.89 -11.21
CA ALA A 201 -16.97 7.46 -10.41
C ALA A 201 -16.45 8.31 -9.25
N SER A 202 -15.29 7.95 -8.68
CA SER A 202 -14.69 8.71 -7.59
C SER A 202 -14.34 10.13 -8.00
N PHE A 203 -14.08 10.46 -9.27
CA PHE A 203 -13.76 11.82 -9.72
C PHE A 203 -15.00 12.70 -9.96
N LEU A 204 -16.20 12.14 -9.91
CA LEU A 204 -17.44 12.91 -10.03
C LEU A 204 -17.64 13.80 -8.79
N PRO A 205 -18.29 14.97 -8.95
CA PRO A 205 -18.62 15.84 -7.84
C PRO A 205 -19.52 15.09 -6.83
N ALA A 206 -19.06 15.02 -5.59
CA ALA A 206 -19.71 14.29 -4.50
C ALA A 206 -19.79 15.15 -3.24
N HIS A 207 -20.80 14.89 -2.40
CA HIS A 207 -21.06 15.65 -1.17
C HIS A 207 -21.17 14.70 0.03
N GLY A 208 -20.85 15.21 1.23
CA GLY A 208 -20.97 14.46 2.49
C GLY A 208 -20.15 13.17 2.50
N LEU A 209 -20.78 12.06 2.89
CA LEU A 209 -20.13 10.74 2.98
C LEU A 209 -19.58 10.24 1.63
N ALA A 210 -20.21 10.61 0.51
CA ALA A 210 -19.75 10.20 -0.81
C ALA A 210 -18.40 10.87 -1.17
N LEU A 211 -18.18 12.11 -0.72
CA LEU A 211 -16.88 12.79 -0.89
C LEU A 211 -15.79 12.08 -0.07
N LEU A 212 -16.11 11.68 1.17
CA LEU A 212 -15.18 10.96 2.03
C LEU A 212 -14.82 9.60 1.42
N PHE A 213 -15.82 8.85 0.96
CA PHE A 213 -15.62 7.58 0.25
C PHE A 213 -14.77 7.77 -1.01
N ALA A 214 -15.08 8.77 -1.85
CA ALA A 214 -14.31 9.07 -3.04
C ALA A 214 -12.84 9.41 -2.70
N ALA A 215 -12.60 10.20 -1.65
CA ALA A 215 -11.25 10.55 -1.21
C ALA A 215 -10.45 9.31 -0.75
N PHE A 216 -11.06 8.45 0.08
CA PHE A 216 -10.42 7.21 0.54
C PHE A 216 -10.20 6.22 -0.61
N TYR A 217 -11.15 6.11 -1.53
CA TYR A 217 -11.05 5.24 -2.69
C TYR A 217 -9.93 5.68 -3.63
N ARG A 218 -9.85 6.99 -3.95
CA ARG A 218 -8.75 7.55 -4.76
C ARG A 218 -7.40 7.33 -4.09
N ALA A 219 -7.30 7.60 -2.79
CA ALA A 219 -6.08 7.35 -2.04
C ALA A 219 -5.68 5.86 -2.10
N GLY A 220 -6.61 4.94 -1.88
CA GLY A 220 -6.33 3.50 -1.94
C GLY A 220 -5.97 2.99 -3.34
N ALA A 221 -6.65 3.48 -4.38
CA ALA A 221 -6.47 3.03 -5.75
C ALA A 221 -5.25 3.67 -6.46
N LEU A 222 -4.72 4.77 -5.93
CA LEU A 222 -3.59 5.51 -6.52
C LEU A 222 -2.31 5.44 -5.69
N VAL A 223 -2.33 4.83 -4.51
CA VAL A 223 -1.12 4.49 -3.76
C VAL A 223 -0.47 3.27 -4.38
N PHE A 224 0.85 3.25 -4.48
CA PHE A 224 1.62 2.10 -4.95
C PHE A 224 2.69 1.74 -3.94
N GLY A 225 2.96 0.45 -3.81
CA GLY A 225 4.06 -0.05 -3.01
C GLY A 225 3.81 -0.04 -1.51
N GLY A 226 4.88 0.09 -0.73
CA GLY A 226 4.86 -0.15 0.72
C GLY A 226 3.92 0.73 1.56
N GLY A 227 3.46 1.86 1.05
CA GLY A 227 2.67 2.83 1.80
C GLY A 227 3.07 4.24 1.48
#